data_AF-A0A1G9RDS5-F1
#
_entry.id   AF-A0A1G9RDS5-F1
#
_cell.length_a   1.000
_cell.length_b   1.000
_cell.length_c   1.000
_cell.angle_alpha   90.00
_cell.angle_beta   90.00
_cell.angle_gamma   90.00
#
_symmetry.space_group_name_H-M   'P 1'
#
loop_
_entity.id
_entity.type
_entity.pdbx_description
1 polymer ?
#
loop_
_entity_poly.entity_id
_entity_poly.type
_entity_poly.pdbx_seq_one_letter_code
_entity_poly.pdbx_strand_id
1 'polypeptide(L)'
;MKKSDKTIFEKFSNWATNFAGSSYAFIAAISIVVIWAVSGPVFKYSETWQLIINTGTTIITFLMVFLIQKSQNKDSKAIQIKLNELIAANEKASNRIVDIEDLTEKELDQLHCYYEKLADFAEEDADIHASHSIDEAKRNQDKKHEYFREKHEQWLQTQKNKKESN
;
A
#
# COMPACT_ATOMS: atom_id res chain seq x y z
N MET A 1 16.50 -20.28 14.28
CA MET A 1 17.27 -19.06 13.95
C MET A 1 16.75 -18.47 12.64
N LYS A 2 15.86 -17.45 12.66
CA LYS A 2 15.39 -16.78 11.41
C LYS A 2 14.73 -15.38 11.61
N LYS A 3 14.82 -14.80 12.81
CA LYS A 3 14.18 -13.52 13.16
C LYS A 3 15.15 -12.33 13.07
N SER A 4 16.46 -12.56 13.20
CA SER A 4 17.49 -11.50 13.17
C SER A 4 17.70 -10.92 11.77
N ASP A 5 17.83 -11.77 10.75
CA ASP A 5 18.25 -11.36 9.40
C ASP A 5 17.21 -10.48 8.70
N LYS A 6 15.92 -10.78 8.88
CA LYS A 6 14.83 -9.93 8.36
C LYS A 6 14.91 -8.52 8.93
N THR A 7 15.22 -8.40 10.22
CA THR A 7 15.25 -7.11 10.91
C THR A 7 16.45 -6.26 10.48
N ILE A 8 17.60 -6.87 10.20
CA ILE A 8 18.81 -6.15 9.74
C ILE A 8 18.64 -5.70 8.29
N PHE A 9 18.18 -6.59 7.41
CA PHE A 9 17.91 -6.23 6.02
C PHE A 9 16.82 -5.15 5.93
N GLU A 10 15.73 -5.26 6.69
CA GLU A 10 14.68 -4.24 6.71
C GLU A 10 15.15 -2.89 7.25
N LYS A 11 16.00 -2.88 8.29
CA LYS A 11 16.61 -1.65 8.81
C LYS A 11 17.55 -1.02 7.78
N PHE A 12 18.40 -1.82 7.13
CA PHE A 12 19.30 -1.35 6.09
C PHE A 12 18.53 -0.82 4.88
N SER A 13 17.52 -1.54 4.39
CA SER A 13 16.69 -1.11 3.27
C SER A 13 15.93 0.18 3.57
N ASN A 14 15.33 0.32 4.76
CA ASN A 14 14.66 1.56 5.15
C ASN A 14 15.65 2.73 5.28
N TRP A 15 16.81 2.49 5.89
CA TRP A 15 17.86 3.52 6.00
C TRP A 15 18.38 3.94 4.63
N ALA A 16 18.69 2.98 3.75
CA ALA A 16 19.17 3.22 2.40
C ALA A 16 18.13 3.97 1.55
N THR A 17 16.86 3.58 1.64
CA THR A 17 15.76 4.24 0.89
C THR A 17 15.54 5.67 1.40
N ASN A 18 15.51 5.87 2.73
CA ASN A 18 15.37 7.21 3.33
C ASN A 18 16.58 8.10 3.02
N PHE A 19 17.79 7.54 3.06
CA PHE A 19 19.00 8.28 2.71
C PHE A 19 18.96 8.67 1.24
N ALA A 20 18.71 7.73 0.33
CA ALA A 20 18.66 7.98 -1.11
C ALA A 20 17.55 8.96 -1.51
N GLY A 21 16.43 9.02 -0.77
CA GLY A 21 15.36 10.00 -0.96
C GLY A 21 15.63 11.39 -0.34
N SER A 22 16.71 11.57 0.41
CA SER A 22 17.01 12.82 1.11
C SER A 22 17.74 13.84 0.22
N SER A 23 17.50 15.14 0.45
CA SER A 23 18.19 16.23 -0.25
C SER A 23 19.72 16.19 -0.08
N TYR A 24 20.20 15.68 1.05
CA TYR A 24 21.64 15.53 1.32
C TYR A 24 22.30 14.47 0.42
N ALA A 25 21.62 13.35 0.16
CA ALA A 25 22.14 12.32 -0.75
C ALA A 25 22.19 12.81 -2.19
N PHE A 26 21.21 13.63 -2.61
CA PHE A 26 21.22 14.24 -3.94
C PHE A 26 22.43 15.18 -4.12
N ILE A 27 22.69 16.04 -3.15
CA ILE A 27 23.86 16.94 -3.17
C ILE A 27 25.16 16.12 -3.20
N ALA A 28 25.27 15.10 -2.35
CA ALA A 28 26.44 14.22 -2.33
C ALA A 28 26.66 13.48 -3.67
N ALA A 29 25.59 12.98 -4.29
CA ALA A 29 25.65 12.33 -5.59
C ALA A 29 26.14 13.29 -6.69
N ILE A 30 25.63 14.52 -6.73
CA ILE A 30 26.11 15.55 -7.65
C ILE A 30 27.59 15.86 -7.39
N SER A 31 28.01 16.02 -6.13
CA SER A 31 29.41 16.27 -5.80
C SER A 31 30.33 15.15 -6.30
N ILE A 32 29.91 13.89 -6.16
CA ILE A 32 30.65 12.73 -6.69
C ILE A 32 30.79 12.80 -8.20
N VAL A 33 29.70 13.11 -8.93
CA VAL A 33 29.72 13.24 -10.39
C VAL A 33 30.63 14.39 -10.83
N VAL A 34 30.61 15.53 -10.12
CA VAL A 34 31.48 16.68 -10.40
C VAL A 34 32.95 16.33 -10.17
N ILE A 35 33.29 15.70 -9.03
CA ILE A 35 34.66 15.26 -8.73
C ILE A 35 35.15 14.28 -9.79
N TRP A 36 34.31 13.31 -10.18
CA TRP A 36 34.63 12.38 -11.24
C TRP A 36 34.90 13.11 -12.56
N ALA A 37 34.02 14.02 -12.99
CA ALA A 37 34.20 14.80 -14.22
C ALA A 37 35.51 15.61 -14.22
N VAL A 38 35.83 16.27 -13.09
CA VAL A 38 37.08 17.05 -12.94
C VAL A 38 38.33 16.17 -12.91
N SER A 39 38.21 14.89 -12.50
CA SER A 39 39.31 13.92 -12.60
C SER A 39 39.59 13.47 -14.04
N GLY A 40 38.63 13.61 -14.96
CA GLY A 40 38.73 13.16 -16.36
C GLY A 40 39.97 13.64 -17.13
N PRO A 41 40.34 14.93 -17.08
CA PRO A 41 41.56 15.46 -17.71
C PRO A 41 42.86 14.79 -17.23
N VAL A 42 42.95 14.43 -15.94
CA VAL A 42 44.12 13.73 -15.38
C VAL A 42 44.28 12.34 -15.98
N PHE A 43 43.16 11.65 -16.21
CA PHE A 43 43.11 10.31 -16.79
C PHE A 43 42.93 10.31 -18.31
N LYS A 44 43.05 11.48 -18.97
CA LYS A 44 42.85 11.66 -20.42
C LYS A 44 41.53 11.06 -20.94
N TYR A 45 40.48 11.09 -20.11
CA TYR A 45 39.19 10.47 -20.44
C TYR A 45 39.29 9.00 -20.90
N SER A 46 40.19 8.23 -20.28
CA SER A 46 40.45 6.84 -20.65
C SER A 46 39.21 5.93 -20.53
N GLU A 47 39.22 4.83 -21.29
CA GLU A 47 38.19 3.77 -21.22
C GLU A 47 37.99 3.25 -19.79
N THR A 48 39.07 3.05 -19.03
CA THR A 48 38.99 2.61 -17.63
C THR A 48 38.28 3.64 -16.74
N TRP A 49 38.50 4.93 -16.98
CA TRP A 49 37.87 6.01 -16.23
C TRP A 49 36.35 6.09 -16.48
N GLN A 50 35.92 5.85 -17.72
CA GLN A 50 34.49 5.74 -18.07
C GLN A 50 33.87 4.44 -17.54
N LEU A 51 34.61 3.33 -17.63
CA LEU A 51 34.16 2.02 -17.16
C LEU A 51 33.83 2.02 -15.67
N ILE A 52 34.64 2.71 -14.84
CA ILE A 52 34.42 2.77 -13.39
C ILE A 52 33.07 3.39 -13.05
N ILE A 53 32.70 4.53 -13.66
CA ILE A 53 31.41 5.17 -13.36
C ILE A 53 30.25 4.38 -13.94
N ASN A 54 30.37 3.89 -15.18
CA ASN A 54 29.29 3.13 -15.82
C ASN A 54 29.01 1.83 -15.05
N THR A 55 30.06 1.10 -14.67
CA THR A 55 29.93 -0.13 -13.89
C THR A 55 29.39 0.16 -12.49
N GLY A 56 29.92 1.18 -11.82
CA GLY A 56 29.49 1.56 -10.47
C GLY A 56 28.03 1.98 -10.42
N THR A 57 27.62 2.88 -11.31
CA THR A 57 26.23 3.35 -11.38
C THR A 57 25.28 2.22 -11.77
N THR A 58 25.68 1.30 -12.65
CA THR A 58 24.85 0.14 -13.01
C THR A 58 24.60 -0.77 -11.80
N ILE A 59 25.64 -1.09 -11.02
CA ILE A 59 25.49 -1.90 -9.80
C ILE A 59 24.59 -1.19 -8.79
N ILE A 60 24.83 0.10 -8.53
CA ILE A 60 24.02 0.89 -7.60
C ILE A 60 22.56 0.92 -8.07
N THR A 61 22.32 1.13 -9.36
CA THR A 61 20.97 1.17 -9.93
C THR A 61 20.27 -0.18 -9.80
N PHE A 62 20.98 -1.29 -10.09
CA PHE A 62 20.44 -2.63 -9.91
C PHE A 62 20.03 -2.89 -8.46
N LEU A 63 20.88 -2.52 -7.50
CA LEU A 63 20.54 -2.61 -6.07
C LEU A 63 19.36 -1.69 -5.70
N MET A 64 19.33 -0.47 -6.25
CA MET A 64 18.28 0.52 -6.02
C MET A 64 16.91 0.00 -6.46
N VAL A 65 16.82 -0.72 -7.59
CA VAL A 65 15.56 -1.33 -8.05
C VAL A 65 15.00 -2.28 -6.99
N PHE A 66 15.83 -3.15 -6.40
CA PHE A 66 15.37 -4.04 -5.32
C PHE A 66 14.97 -3.30 -4.05
N LEU A 67 15.71 -2.24 -3.69
CA LEU A 67 15.38 -1.41 -2.53
C LEU A 67 14.04 -0.69 -2.71
N ILE A 68 13.83 -0.08 -3.89
CA ILE A 68 12.57 0.57 -4.25
C ILE A 68 11.44 -0.46 -4.23
N GLN A 69 11.60 -1.62 -4.88
CA GLN A 69 10.60 -2.69 -4.87
C GLN A 69 10.26 -3.15 -3.44
N LYS A 70 11.25 -3.26 -2.55
CA LYS A 70 11.02 -3.63 -1.15
C LYS A 70 10.25 -2.55 -0.39
N SER A 71 10.60 -1.27 -0.57
CA SER A 71 9.88 -0.15 0.05
C SER A 71 8.44 -0.08 -0.46
N GLN A 72 8.26 -0.11 -1.78
CA GLN A 72 6.96 -0.08 -2.43
C GLN A 72 6.08 -1.26 -2.00
N ASN A 73 6.62 -2.48 -1.93
CA ASN A 73 5.84 -3.65 -1.48
C ASN A 73 5.35 -3.51 -0.03
N LYS A 74 6.11 -2.85 0.84
CA LYS A 74 5.66 -2.58 2.22
C LYS A 74 4.58 -1.50 2.25
N ASP A 75 4.76 -0.43 1.47
CA ASP A 75 3.82 0.69 1.43
C ASP A 75 2.49 0.29 0.78
N SER A 76 2.52 -0.51 -0.28
CA SER A 76 1.32 -1.10 -0.91
C SER A 76 0.50 -1.91 0.09
N LYS A 77 1.14 -2.78 0.88
CA LYS A 77 0.46 -3.53 1.95
C LYS A 77 -0.17 -2.65 3.02
N ALA A 78 0.51 -1.57 3.39
CA ALA A 78 -0.04 -0.64 4.36
C ALA A 78 -1.28 0.10 3.81
N ILE A 79 -1.27 0.44 2.51
CA ILE A 79 -2.43 1.03 1.83
C ILE A 79 -3.58 0.01 1.77
N GLN A 80 -3.31 -1.24 1.39
CA GLN A 80 -4.30 -2.31 1.34
C GLN A 80 -5.00 -2.52 2.70
N ILE A 81 -4.23 -2.60 3.79
CA ILE A 81 -4.79 -2.73 5.15
C ILE A 81 -5.68 -1.53 5.51
N LYS A 82 -5.24 -0.30 5.20
CA LYS A 82 -6.05 0.90 5.47
C LYS A 82 -7.35 0.92 4.67
N LEU A 83 -7.32 0.48 3.41
CA LEU A 83 -8.50 0.38 2.56
C LEU A 83 -9.45 -0.73 3.06
N ASN A 84 -8.91 -1.89 3.44
CA ASN A 84 -9.67 -2.98 4.03
C ASN A 84 -10.41 -2.54 5.29
N GLU A 85 -9.76 -1.76 6.17
CA GLU A 85 -10.41 -1.17 7.35
C GLU A 85 -11.56 -0.22 6.97
N LEU A 86 -11.35 0.66 5.97
CA LEU A 86 -12.40 1.58 5.50
C LEU A 86 -13.59 0.85 4.85
N ILE A 87 -13.33 -0.21 4.08
CA ILE A 87 -14.36 -1.04 3.46
C ILE A 87 -15.12 -1.82 4.53
N ALA A 88 -14.42 -2.45 5.48
CA ALA A 88 -15.04 -3.17 6.59
C ALA A 88 -15.86 -2.26 7.51
N ALA A 89 -15.46 -0.98 7.66
CA ALA A 89 -16.23 0.02 8.39
C ALA A 89 -17.49 0.49 7.64
N ASN A 90 -17.59 0.23 6.34
CA ASN A 90 -18.75 0.59 5.51
C ASN A 90 -19.76 -0.56 5.44
N GLU A 91 -20.84 -0.47 6.21
CA GLU A 91 -21.96 -1.44 6.26
C GLU A 91 -22.58 -1.83 4.92
N LYS A 92 -22.54 -0.93 3.91
CA LYS A 92 -23.10 -1.18 2.58
C LYS A 92 -22.07 -1.76 1.60
N ALA A 93 -20.79 -1.75 1.96
CA ALA A 93 -19.75 -2.35 1.15
C ALA A 93 -19.68 -3.86 1.43
N SER A 94 -19.57 -4.65 0.36
CA SER A 94 -19.45 -6.10 0.52
C SER A 94 -18.09 -6.45 1.11
N ASN A 95 -18.06 -7.16 2.25
CA ASN A 95 -16.84 -7.71 2.82
C ASN A 95 -16.11 -8.68 1.86
N ARG A 96 -16.73 -9.11 0.75
CA ARG A 96 -16.05 -9.84 -0.34
C ARG A 96 -14.97 -9.04 -1.07
N ILE A 97 -14.94 -7.71 -0.94
CA ILE A 97 -13.85 -6.88 -1.47
C ILE A 97 -12.69 -6.79 -0.46
N VAL A 98 -12.96 -7.01 0.83
CA VAL A 98 -11.90 -7.05 1.83
C VAL A 98 -11.00 -8.23 1.49
N ASP A 99 -9.71 -7.96 1.31
CA ASP A 99 -8.70 -8.96 0.94
C ASP A 99 -8.79 -9.50 -0.51
N ILE A 100 -9.25 -8.65 -1.44
CA ILE A 100 -9.36 -9.00 -2.88
C ILE A 100 -8.02 -9.43 -3.51
N GLU A 101 -6.89 -8.99 -2.94
CA GLU A 101 -5.53 -9.29 -3.40
C GLU A 101 -5.10 -10.75 -3.21
N ASP A 102 -5.72 -11.47 -2.28
CA ASP A 102 -5.43 -12.87 -1.97
C ASP A 102 -6.33 -13.85 -2.74
N LEU A 103 -7.30 -13.35 -3.52
CA LEU A 103 -8.16 -14.16 -4.36
C LEU A 103 -7.40 -14.78 -5.54
N THR A 104 -7.80 -15.98 -5.93
CA THR A 104 -7.32 -16.58 -7.18
C THR A 104 -7.89 -15.84 -8.39
N GLU A 105 -7.21 -15.90 -9.54
CA GLU A 105 -7.65 -15.25 -10.77
C GLU A 105 -9.08 -15.63 -11.17
N LYS A 106 -9.47 -16.89 -10.98
CA LYS A 106 -10.84 -17.38 -11.24
C LYS A 106 -11.87 -16.77 -10.29
N GLU A 107 -11.53 -16.56 -9.02
CA GLU A 107 -12.41 -15.93 -8.04
C GLU A 107 -12.54 -14.43 -8.31
N LEU A 108 -11.46 -13.79 -8.78
CA LEU A 108 -11.46 -12.39 -9.20
C LEU A 108 -12.36 -12.17 -10.42
N ASP A 109 -12.30 -13.05 -11.43
CA ASP A 109 -13.19 -13.03 -12.60
C ASP A 109 -14.67 -13.21 -12.21
N GLN A 110 -14.95 -14.14 -11.30
CA GLN A 110 -16.32 -14.34 -10.79
C GLN A 110 -16.83 -13.10 -10.04
N LEU A 111 -15.97 -12.46 -9.26
CA LEU A 111 -16.30 -11.24 -8.53
C LEU A 111 -16.53 -10.08 -9.50
N HIS A 112 -15.72 -9.96 -10.55
CA HIS A 112 -15.88 -8.96 -11.61
C HIS A 112 -17.25 -9.11 -12.30
N CYS A 113 -17.58 -10.31 -12.76
CA CYS A 113 -18.86 -10.59 -13.42
C CYS A 113 -20.08 -10.37 -12.50
N TYR A 114 -19.93 -10.59 -11.18
CA TYR A 114 -20.97 -10.25 -10.21
C TYR A 114 -21.22 -8.75 -10.10
N TYR A 115 -20.16 -7.92 -10.06
CA TYR A 115 -20.29 -6.46 -9.97
C TYR A 115 -20.75 -5.83 -11.29
N GLU A 116 -20.37 -6.40 -12.43
CA GLU A 116 -20.88 -6.01 -13.74
C GLU A 116 -22.41 -6.16 -13.79
N LYS A 117 -22.93 -7.35 -13.42
CA LYS A 117 -24.38 -7.57 -13.33
C LYS A 117 -25.08 -6.68 -12.31
N LEU A 118 -24.44 -6.38 -11.19
CA LEU A 118 -25.00 -5.47 -10.19
C LEU A 118 -25.11 -4.03 -10.72
N ALA A 119 -24.15 -3.59 -11.53
CA ALA A 119 -24.20 -2.30 -12.21
C ALA A 119 -25.33 -2.26 -13.26
N ASP A 120 -25.49 -3.33 -14.05
CA ASP A 120 -26.60 -3.47 -15.01
C ASP A 120 -27.97 -3.36 -14.31
N PHE A 121 -28.15 -4.06 -13.18
CA PHE A 121 -29.39 -3.98 -12.41
C PHE A 121 -29.62 -2.59 -11.79
N ALA A 122 -28.57 -1.89 -11.35
CA ALA A 122 -28.70 -0.54 -10.81
C ALA A 122 -29.05 0.50 -11.89
N GLU A 123 -28.66 0.27 -13.15
CA GLU A 123 -29.09 1.06 -14.31
C GLU A 123 -30.57 0.79 -14.65
N GLU A 124 -31.04 -0.45 -14.47
CA GLU A 124 -32.43 -0.85 -14.67
C GLU A 124 -33.37 -0.37 -13.54
N ASP A 125 -32.90 -0.31 -12.28
CA ASP A 125 -33.64 0.14 -11.09
C ASP A 125 -33.79 1.67 -10.97
N ALA A 126 -33.26 2.45 -11.91
CA ALA A 126 -33.40 3.91 -11.96
C ALA A 126 -34.82 4.40 -12.33
N ASP A 127 -35.87 3.63 -12.00
CA ASP A 127 -37.26 4.09 -11.99
C ASP A 127 -37.46 5.06 -10.80
N ILE A 128 -37.46 6.35 -11.15
CA ILE A 128 -37.64 7.54 -10.31
C ILE A 128 -38.95 7.59 -9.48
N HIS A 129 -39.81 6.57 -9.52
CA HIS A 129 -41.10 6.55 -8.81
C HIS A 129 -41.11 5.92 -7.41
N ALA A 130 -40.02 5.30 -6.94
CA ALA A 130 -39.94 4.76 -5.57
C ALA A 130 -39.45 5.81 -4.55
N SER A 131 -40.31 6.75 -4.16
CA SER A 131 -40.03 7.66 -3.04
C SER A 131 -40.11 6.90 -1.71
N HIS A 132 -38.95 6.61 -1.09
CA HIS A 132 -38.91 6.21 0.30
C HIS A 132 -39.46 7.34 1.18
N SER A 133 -40.52 7.06 1.95
CA SER A 133 -41.05 8.01 2.93
C SER A 133 -39.93 8.43 3.91
N ILE A 134 -39.88 9.71 4.30
CA ILE A 134 -38.92 10.24 5.30
C ILE A 134 -38.89 9.39 6.57
N ASP A 135 -40.03 8.77 6.90
CA ASP A 135 -40.20 7.90 8.06
C ASP A 135 -39.49 6.53 7.91
N GLU A 136 -39.36 6.02 6.67
CA GLU A 136 -38.54 4.83 6.38
C GLU A 136 -37.05 5.14 6.43
N ALA A 137 -36.65 6.29 5.89
CA ALA A 137 -35.25 6.74 5.95
C ALA A 137 -34.79 6.88 7.41
N LYS A 138 -35.64 7.44 8.28
CA LYS A 138 -35.35 7.61 9.70
C LYS A 138 -35.24 6.28 10.44
N ARG A 139 -36.17 5.34 10.22
CA ARG A 139 -36.09 3.98 10.81
C ARG A 139 -34.82 3.23 10.42
N ASN A 140 -34.40 3.35 9.16
CA ASN A 140 -33.14 2.75 8.71
C ASN A 140 -31.92 3.41 9.37
N GLN A 141 -31.97 4.71 9.62
CA GLN A 141 -30.91 5.44 10.33
C GLN A 141 -30.83 5.07 11.82
N ASP A 142 -31.98 4.89 12.48
CA ASP A 142 -32.04 4.53 13.91
C ASP A 142 -31.54 3.09 14.13
N LYS A 143 -31.98 2.14 13.30
CA LYS A 143 -31.47 0.75 13.31
C LYS A 143 -29.96 0.68 13.08
N LYS A 144 -29.47 1.51 12.17
CA LYS A 144 -28.03 1.66 11.88
C LYS A 144 -27.28 2.12 13.14
N HIS A 145 -27.76 3.15 13.82
CA HIS A 145 -27.12 3.69 15.02
C HIS A 145 -27.07 2.67 16.17
N GLU A 146 -28.14 1.88 16.35
CA GLU A 146 -28.18 0.81 17.37
C GLU A 146 -27.21 -0.32 17.05
N TYR A 147 -27.17 -0.79 15.79
CA TYR A 147 -26.24 -1.84 15.37
C TYR A 147 -24.77 -1.44 15.56
N PHE A 148 -24.40 -0.20 15.21
CA PHE A 148 -23.03 0.29 15.42
C PHE A 148 -22.65 0.37 16.89
N ARG A 149 -23.60 0.76 17.77
CA ARG A 149 -23.35 0.81 19.21
C ARG A 149 -23.03 -0.58 19.76
N GLU A 150 -23.83 -1.58 19.39
CA GLU A 150 -23.63 -2.97 19.85
C GLU A 150 -22.30 -3.56 19.36
N LYS A 151 -21.95 -3.35 18.08
CA LYS A 151 -20.68 -3.82 17.53
C LYS A 151 -19.47 -3.13 18.15
N HIS A 152 -19.56 -1.83 18.42
CA HIS A 152 -18.50 -1.10 19.10
C HIS A 152 -18.28 -1.61 20.53
N GLU A 153 -19.36 -1.90 21.26
CA GLU A 153 -19.30 -2.50 22.59
C GLU A 153 -18.66 -3.90 22.57
N GLN A 154 -19.03 -4.75 21.61
CA GLN A 154 -18.41 -6.07 21.43
C GLN A 154 -16.91 -5.98 21.11
N TRP A 155 -16.52 -5.01 20.27
CA TRP A 155 -15.12 -4.79 19.94
C TRP A 155 -14.32 -4.33 21.16
N LEU A 156 -14.85 -3.40 21.96
CA LEU A 156 -14.21 -2.94 23.20
C LEU A 156 -14.03 -4.09 24.20
N GLN A 157 -15.03 -4.96 24.34
CA GLN A 157 -14.94 -6.15 25.19
C GLN A 157 -13.87 -7.12 24.70
N THR A 158 -13.78 -7.33 23.37
CA THR A 158 -12.78 -8.21 22.77
C THR A 158 -11.35 -7.69 23.00
N GLN A 159 -11.14 -6.37 22.89
CA GLN A 159 -9.85 -5.75 23.17
C GLN A 159 -9.48 -5.80 24.65
N LYS A 160 -10.45 -5.66 25.55
CA LYS A 160 -10.24 -5.77 27.00
C LYS A 160 -9.86 -7.20 27.40
N ASN A 161 -10.59 -8.20 26.92
CA ASN A 161 -10.28 -9.62 27.15
C ASN A 161 -8.89 -10.01 26.61
N LYS A 162 -8.48 -9.44 25.48
CA LYS A 162 -7.15 -9.67 24.90
C LYS A 162 -6.01 -9.02 25.72
N LYS A 163 -6.30 -7.94 26.45
CA LYS A 163 -5.33 -7.28 27.36
C LYS A 163 -5.23 -7.97 28.72
N GLU A 164 -6.30 -8.61 29.19
CA GLU A 164 -6.31 -9.35 30.46
C GLU A 164 -5.73 -10.78 30.33
N SER A 165 -5.70 -11.33 29.11
CA SER A 165 -5.13 -12.66 28.80
C SER A 165 -3.63 -12.66 28.46
N ASN A 166 -2.95 -11.52 28.57
CA ASN A 166 -1.53 -11.32 28.26
C ASN A 166 -0.79 -10.74 29.47
#